data_AF-A0A2S6T6R6-F1
#
_entry.id   AF-A0A2S6T6R6-F1
#
_cell.length_a   1.000
_cell.length_b   1.000
_cell.length_c   1.000
_cell.angle_alpha   90.00
_cell.angle_beta   90.00
_cell.angle_gamma   90.00
#
_symmetry.space_group_name_H-M   'P 1'
#
loop_
_entity.id
_entity.type
_entity.pdbx_description
1 polymer ?
#
loop_
_entity_poly.entity_id
_entity_poly.type
_entity_poly.pdbx_seq_one_letter_code
_entity_poly.pdbx_strand_id
1 'polypeptide(L)'
;MTISIKLAGYQPHGSLLSQTLKLFSDFLKKHLPDTVSIKFSNNIMDLGYAPGAMPDAIESGKFDIGYIATSYFSKSIPELYIFDLPFTLRNKAQAYRLVDGPFASMVASQFEKKTHLKLLNIWEYGYRHFTNDSHPIRRPIDCQNLPIRTLLNELHPIMFKTLGFKPVTLQVDEFLKQLKAG
;
A
#
# COMPACT_ATOMS: atom_id res chain seq x y z
N MET A 1 -20.88 16.40 21.69
CA MET A 1 -20.78 16.43 20.21
C MET A 1 -19.92 15.24 19.80
N THR A 2 -20.42 14.36 18.94
CA THR A 2 -19.72 13.14 18.51
C THR A 2 -19.01 13.40 17.18
N ILE A 3 -17.72 13.10 17.10
CA ILE A 3 -16.90 13.23 15.90
C ILE A 3 -17.15 12.01 15.02
N SER A 4 -17.61 12.21 13.78
CA SER A 4 -17.76 11.14 12.80
C SER A 4 -16.45 10.92 12.06
N ILE A 5 -15.90 9.71 12.06
CA ILE A 5 -14.69 9.33 11.31
C ILE A 5 -15.02 8.19 10.34
N LYS A 6 -14.66 8.37 9.07
CA LYS A 6 -14.86 7.44 7.96
C LYS A 6 -13.54 6.73 7.65
N LEU A 7 -13.46 5.45 8.01
CA LEU A 7 -12.30 4.59 7.74
C LEU A 7 -12.51 3.81 6.45
N ALA A 8 -11.50 3.73 5.60
CA ALA A 8 -11.56 3.00 4.34
C ALA A 8 -10.30 2.18 4.02
N GLY A 9 -10.52 0.95 3.54
CA GLY A 9 -9.50 0.08 2.94
C GLY A 9 -9.79 -0.21 1.47
N TYR A 10 -8.94 -1.01 0.84
CA TYR A 10 -9.08 -1.46 -0.56
C TYR A 10 -8.71 -2.94 -0.77
N GLN A 11 -8.79 -3.78 0.28
CA GLN A 11 -8.44 -5.20 0.21
C GLN A 11 -9.50 -6.09 0.86
N PRO A 12 -9.55 -7.39 0.52
CA PRO A 12 -10.46 -8.34 1.15
C PRO A 12 -10.34 -8.37 2.68
N HIS A 13 -11.42 -8.72 3.37
CA HIS A 13 -11.47 -8.75 4.85
C HIS A 13 -10.36 -9.58 5.51
N GLY A 14 -9.93 -10.66 4.87
CA GLY A 14 -8.86 -11.53 5.38
C GLY A 14 -7.45 -10.96 5.22
N SER A 15 -7.26 -9.83 4.53
CA SER A 15 -5.91 -9.28 4.36
C SER A 15 -5.37 -8.67 5.66
N LEU A 16 -4.05 -8.69 5.83
CA LEU A 16 -3.39 -8.05 6.96
C LEU A 16 -3.80 -6.57 7.10
N LEU A 17 -3.86 -5.84 5.99
CA LEU A 17 -4.18 -4.40 6.00
C LEU A 17 -5.63 -4.13 6.45
N SER A 18 -6.58 -4.92 5.95
CA SER A 18 -7.99 -4.78 6.33
C SER A 18 -8.23 -5.17 7.78
N GLN A 19 -7.56 -6.22 8.26
CA GLN A 19 -7.61 -6.61 9.67
C GLN A 19 -6.99 -5.54 10.58
N THR A 20 -5.83 -4.98 10.24
CA THR A 20 -5.19 -3.91 11.02
C THR A 20 -6.09 -2.66 11.10
N LEU A 21 -6.68 -2.24 9.98
CA LEU A 21 -7.60 -1.09 9.98
C LEU A 21 -8.86 -1.37 10.80
N LYS A 22 -9.37 -2.61 10.77
CA LYS A 22 -10.50 -3.03 11.60
C LYS A 22 -10.14 -3.01 13.09
N LEU A 23 -8.97 -3.51 13.47
CA LEU A 23 -8.49 -3.44 14.86
C LEU A 23 -8.37 -1.99 15.34
N PHE A 24 -7.87 -1.10 14.50
CA PHE A 24 -7.82 0.32 14.80
C PHE A 24 -9.23 0.93 14.96
N SER A 25 -10.17 0.61 14.07
CA SER A 25 -11.59 1.00 14.21
C SER A 25 -12.17 0.56 15.56
N ASP A 26 -11.98 -0.71 15.91
CA ASP A 26 -12.56 -1.30 17.12
C ASP A 26 -11.91 -0.71 18.38
N PHE A 27 -10.61 -0.43 18.33
CA PHE A 27 -9.89 0.29 19.38
C PHE A 27 -10.49 1.69 19.61
N LEU A 28 -10.71 2.46 18.55
CA LEU A 28 -11.32 3.80 18.67
C LEU A 28 -12.72 3.72 19.27
N LYS A 29 -13.58 2.80 18.80
CA LYS A 29 -14.93 2.61 19.36
C LYS A 29 -14.91 2.25 20.85
N LYS A 30 -13.98 1.37 21.25
CA LYS A 30 -13.86 0.90 22.63
C LYS A 30 -13.38 2.00 23.57
N HIS A 31 -12.39 2.78 23.14
CA HIS A 31 -11.72 3.76 24.00
C HIS A 31 -12.35 5.15 23.96
N LEU A 32 -13.15 5.46 22.93
CA LEU A 32 -13.79 6.77 22.73
C LEU A 32 -15.29 6.65 22.39
N PRO A 33 -16.09 5.83 23.11
CA PRO A 33 -17.46 5.49 22.71
C PRO A 33 -18.40 6.69 22.61
N ASP A 34 -18.26 7.68 23.51
CA ASP A 34 -19.11 8.88 23.54
C ASP A 34 -18.56 10.02 22.69
N THR A 35 -17.33 9.89 22.20
CA THR A 35 -16.62 10.95 21.47
C THR A 35 -16.56 10.67 19.97
N VAL A 36 -16.45 9.40 19.56
CA VAL A 36 -16.19 9.02 18.15
C VAL A 36 -17.26 8.06 17.64
N SER A 37 -17.81 8.37 16.47
CA SER A 37 -18.63 7.45 15.67
C SER A 37 -17.86 7.03 14.42
N ILE A 38 -17.70 5.72 14.21
CA ILE A 38 -16.90 5.18 13.11
C ILE A 38 -17.80 4.62 12.00
N LYS A 39 -17.61 5.11 10.78
CA LYS A 39 -18.12 4.50 9.54
C LYS A 39 -16.99 3.75 8.85
N PHE A 40 -17.10 2.44 8.70
CA PHE A 40 -16.02 1.60 8.16
C PHE A 40 -16.39 1.04 6.78
N SER A 41 -15.56 1.30 5.78
CA SER A 41 -15.64 0.73 4.43
C SER A 41 -14.45 -0.20 4.23
N ASN A 42 -14.68 -1.51 4.14
CA ASN A 42 -13.58 -2.47 4.05
C ASN A 42 -12.78 -2.34 2.75
N ASN A 43 -13.49 -2.13 1.63
CA ASN A 43 -12.90 -2.13 0.30
C ASN A 43 -13.61 -1.11 -0.61
N ILE A 44 -12.92 -0.01 -0.94
CA ILE A 44 -13.46 1.03 -1.81
C ILE A 44 -13.71 0.58 -3.26
N MET A 45 -13.13 -0.55 -3.68
CA MET A 45 -13.43 -1.13 -5.00
C MET A 45 -14.89 -1.55 -5.11
N ASP A 46 -15.52 -1.95 -4.00
CA ASP A 46 -16.94 -2.30 -3.96
C ASP A 46 -17.84 -1.06 -4.14
N LEU A 47 -17.25 0.13 -3.99
CA LEU A 47 -17.89 1.44 -4.19
C LEU A 47 -17.52 2.05 -5.56
N GLY A 48 -16.84 1.31 -6.43
CA GLY A 48 -16.46 1.74 -7.77
C GLY A 48 -15.16 2.56 -7.86
N TYR A 49 -14.36 2.65 -6.79
CA TYR A 49 -13.09 3.36 -6.80
C TYR A 49 -11.90 2.42 -7.04
N ALA A 50 -10.92 2.86 -7.82
CA ALA A 50 -9.64 2.16 -7.91
C ALA A 50 -8.84 2.31 -6.60
N PRO A 51 -8.02 1.32 -6.19
CA PRO A 51 -7.20 1.44 -4.97
C PRO A 51 -6.26 2.65 -4.96
N GLY A 52 -5.75 3.05 -6.12
CA GLY A 52 -4.91 4.24 -6.25
C GLY A 52 -5.64 5.57 -6.05
N ALA A 53 -6.97 5.57 -5.94
CA ALA A 53 -7.75 6.76 -5.60
C ALA A 53 -7.81 7.03 -4.08
N MET A 54 -7.28 6.13 -3.25
CA MET A 54 -7.31 6.29 -1.79
C MET A 54 -6.64 7.59 -1.29
N PRO A 55 -5.46 8.02 -1.80
CA PRO A 55 -4.88 9.31 -1.42
C PRO A 55 -5.85 10.48 -1.63
N ASP A 56 -6.33 10.67 -2.87
CA ASP A 56 -7.23 11.76 -3.24
C ASP A 56 -8.58 11.68 -2.50
N ALA A 57 -9.08 10.47 -2.24
CA ALA A 57 -10.30 10.27 -1.48
C ALA A 57 -10.15 10.69 0.00
N ILE A 58 -8.95 10.58 0.57
CA ILE A 58 -8.69 11.11 1.92
C ILE A 58 -8.47 12.62 1.88
N GLU A 59 -7.67 13.13 0.93
CA GLU A 59 -7.41 14.57 0.82
C GLU A 59 -8.68 15.39 0.56
N SER A 60 -9.62 14.86 -0.24
CA SER A 60 -10.92 15.48 -0.48
C SER A 60 -11.92 15.36 0.68
N GLY A 61 -11.56 14.64 1.75
CA GLY A 61 -12.45 14.36 2.88
C GLY A 61 -13.58 13.39 2.55
N LYS A 62 -13.52 12.63 1.45
CA LYS A 62 -14.48 11.54 1.18
C LYS A 62 -14.36 10.48 2.27
N PHE A 63 -13.12 10.07 2.58
CA PHE A 63 -12.76 9.29 3.75
C PHE A 63 -11.83 10.11 4.65
N ASP A 64 -11.75 9.77 5.94
CA ASP A 64 -10.93 10.51 6.89
C ASP A 64 -9.62 9.76 7.20
N ILE A 65 -9.66 8.42 7.21
CA ILE A 65 -8.51 7.57 7.50
C ILE A 65 -8.52 6.34 6.59
N GLY A 66 -7.36 5.95 6.07
CA GLY A 66 -7.18 4.71 5.34
C GLY A 66 -5.72 4.28 5.32
N TYR A 67 -5.46 3.05 4.87
CA TYR A 67 -4.10 2.61 4.59
C TYR A 67 -3.77 2.84 3.12
N ILE A 68 -2.52 3.17 2.82
CA ILE A 68 -2.04 3.44 1.46
C ILE A 68 -0.68 2.80 1.29
N ALA A 69 -0.44 2.15 0.14
CA ALA A 69 0.89 1.65 -0.20
C ALA A 69 1.85 2.83 -0.42
N THR A 70 3.03 2.79 0.21
CA THR A 70 4.06 3.86 0.12
C THR A 70 4.50 4.16 -1.31
N SER A 71 4.43 3.18 -2.22
CA SER A 71 4.78 3.36 -3.63
C SER A 71 3.95 4.45 -4.32
N TYR A 72 2.70 4.72 -3.87
CA TYR A 72 1.87 5.80 -4.42
C TYR A 72 2.42 7.21 -4.13
N PHE A 73 3.26 7.36 -3.11
CA PHE A 73 3.87 8.64 -2.73
C PHE A 73 5.34 8.75 -3.11
N SER A 74 5.96 7.69 -3.63
CA SER A 74 7.42 7.66 -3.81
C SER A 74 7.92 8.66 -4.85
N LYS A 75 7.06 9.12 -5.77
CA LYS A 75 7.39 10.22 -6.70
C LYS A 75 7.49 11.58 -6.00
N SER A 76 6.58 11.88 -5.06
CA SER A 76 6.58 13.17 -4.34
C SER A 76 7.46 13.14 -3.09
N ILE A 77 7.60 11.98 -2.45
CA ILE A 77 8.44 11.72 -1.27
C ILE A 77 9.45 10.63 -1.64
N PRO A 78 10.56 10.97 -2.34
CA PRO A 78 11.55 10.00 -2.83
C PRO A 78 12.17 9.12 -1.75
N GLU A 79 12.18 9.57 -0.50
CA GLU A 79 12.66 8.81 0.65
C GLU A 79 11.90 7.48 0.84
N LEU A 80 10.66 7.38 0.34
CA LEU A 80 9.85 6.17 0.37
C LEU A 80 10.33 5.09 -0.61
N TYR A 81 11.18 5.42 -1.60
CA TYR A 81 11.77 4.43 -2.50
C TYR A 81 12.61 3.37 -1.77
N ILE A 82 13.03 3.62 -0.52
CA ILE A 82 13.70 2.61 0.31
C ILE A 82 12.89 1.32 0.47
N PHE A 83 11.55 1.40 0.39
CA PHE A 83 10.66 0.24 0.47
C PHE A 83 10.45 -0.47 -0.87
N ASP A 84 10.78 0.19 -1.98
CA ASP A 84 10.66 -0.35 -3.34
C ASP A 84 11.99 -0.92 -3.87
N LEU A 85 13.12 -0.59 -3.22
CA LEU A 85 14.43 -1.13 -3.58
C LEU A 85 14.56 -2.62 -3.21
N PRO A 86 15.02 -3.48 -4.13
CA PRO A 86 15.17 -4.90 -3.86
C PRO A 86 16.30 -5.16 -2.87
N PHE A 87 16.04 -6.06 -1.92
CA PHE A 87 17.02 -6.59 -0.96
C PHE A 87 17.68 -5.55 -0.02
N THR A 88 17.20 -4.31 0.02
CA THR A 88 17.70 -3.27 0.93
C THR A 88 17.37 -3.56 2.39
N LEU A 89 16.15 -4.04 2.66
CA LEU A 89 15.70 -4.46 3.99
C LEU A 89 15.86 -5.99 4.12
N ARG A 90 16.88 -6.42 4.88
CA ARG A 90 17.31 -7.82 4.98
C ARG A 90 16.38 -8.68 5.83
N ASN A 91 15.71 -8.09 6.81
CA ASN A 91 14.79 -8.79 7.70
C ASN A 91 13.78 -7.81 8.32
N LYS A 92 12.72 -8.36 8.92
CA LYS A 92 11.65 -7.57 9.58
C LYS A 92 12.19 -6.68 10.70
N ALA A 93 13.15 -7.17 11.49
CA ALA A 93 13.72 -6.39 12.58
C ALA A 93 14.44 -5.11 12.09
N GLN A 94 15.13 -5.18 10.94
CA GLN A 94 15.70 -4.00 10.30
C GLN A 94 14.61 -3.05 9.79
N ALA A 95 13.55 -3.59 9.17
CA ALA A 95 12.44 -2.78 8.68
C ALA A 95 11.71 -2.05 9.83
N TYR A 96 11.45 -2.73 10.95
CA TYR A 96 10.84 -2.13 12.14
C TYR A 96 11.72 -1.04 12.75
N ARG A 97 13.03 -1.28 12.94
CA ARG A 97 13.94 -0.23 13.42
C ARG A 97 13.97 1.01 12.51
N LEU A 98 13.77 0.83 11.21
CA LEU A 98 13.68 1.97 10.28
C LEU A 98 12.40 2.77 10.55
N VAL A 99 11.23 2.11 10.55
CA VAL A 99 9.93 2.80 10.69
C VAL A 99 9.60 3.24 12.11
N ASP A 100 10.25 2.65 13.13
CA ASP A 100 10.14 3.08 14.53
C ASP A 100 11.22 4.12 14.90
N GLY A 101 12.11 4.43 13.97
CA GLY A 101 13.24 5.34 14.16
C GLY A 101 13.01 6.75 13.59
N PRO A 102 14.07 7.56 13.51
CA PRO A 102 14.01 8.94 13.01
C PRO A 102 13.46 9.08 11.58
N PHE A 103 13.52 8.00 10.80
CA PHE A 103 13.00 7.95 9.43
C PHE A 103 11.49 8.20 9.38
N ALA A 104 10.69 7.66 10.30
CA ALA A 104 9.25 7.90 10.30
C ALA A 104 8.90 9.36 10.57
N SER A 105 9.59 10.01 11.52
CA SER A 105 9.41 11.45 11.78
C SER A 105 9.81 12.29 10.57
N MET A 106 10.92 11.96 9.92
CA MET A 106 11.36 12.63 8.69
C MET A 106 10.29 12.50 7.59
N VAL A 107 9.80 11.29 7.34
CA VAL A 107 8.77 11.04 6.32
C VAL A 107 7.46 11.74 6.68
N ALA A 108 7.03 11.73 7.95
CA ALA A 108 5.85 12.44 8.42
C ALA A 108 5.94 13.95 8.12
N SER A 109 7.10 14.57 8.35
CA SER A 109 7.33 15.97 7.96
C SER A 109 7.27 16.19 6.44
N GLN A 110 7.70 15.21 5.63
CA GLN A 110 7.57 15.31 4.17
C GLN A 110 6.10 15.21 3.72
N PHE A 111 5.29 14.36 4.36
CA PHE A 111 3.84 14.31 4.13
C PHE A 111 3.18 15.67 4.42
N GLU A 112 3.47 16.27 5.58
CA GLU A 112 2.91 17.59 5.94
C GLU A 112 3.30 18.71 4.96
N LYS A 113 4.49 18.64 4.38
CA LYS A 113 4.98 19.65 3.42
C LYS A 113 4.44 19.46 2.00
N LYS A 114 4.13 18.23 1.60
CA LYS A 114 3.91 17.88 0.19
C LYS A 114 2.51 17.34 -0.11
N THR A 115 1.70 17.09 0.90
CA THR A 115 0.36 16.53 0.80
C THR A 115 -0.56 17.19 1.81
N HIS A 116 -1.87 16.98 1.69
CA HIS A 116 -2.85 17.35 2.72
C HIS A 116 -3.12 16.21 3.71
N LEU A 117 -2.22 15.22 3.76
CA LEU A 117 -2.35 14.02 4.57
C LEU A 117 -1.48 14.09 5.82
N LYS A 118 -2.01 13.56 6.92
CA LYS A 118 -1.25 13.31 8.15
C LYS A 118 -0.86 11.83 8.21
N LEU A 119 0.43 11.55 8.21
CA LEU A 119 0.95 10.19 8.43
C LEU A 119 0.74 9.79 9.90
N LEU A 120 -0.05 8.75 10.14
CA LEU A 120 -0.27 8.21 11.49
C LEU A 120 0.82 7.20 11.87
N ASN A 121 1.13 6.27 10.97
CA ASN A 121 2.21 5.28 11.15
C ASN A 121 2.54 4.62 9.81
N ILE A 122 3.71 3.96 9.74
CA ILE A 122 4.09 3.05 8.65
C ILE A 122 4.17 1.64 9.25
N TRP A 123 3.49 0.68 8.65
CA TRP A 123 3.49 -0.71 9.11
C TRP A 123 3.76 -1.72 7.97
N GLU A 124 3.91 -2.99 8.34
CA GLU A 124 4.23 -4.06 7.40
C GLU A 124 3.05 -4.44 6.49
N TYR A 125 3.35 -4.58 5.20
CA TYR A 125 2.51 -5.34 4.27
C TYR A 125 3.06 -6.76 4.02
N GLY A 126 4.38 -6.92 4.06
CA GLY A 126 5.10 -8.19 3.89
C GLY A 126 6.13 -8.14 2.77
N TYR A 127 6.85 -9.26 2.58
CA TYR A 127 7.75 -9.43 1.43
C TYR A 127 6.96 -9.78 0.17
N ARG A 128 7.51 -9.36 -0.98
CA ARG A 128 6.93 -9.65 -2.29
C ARG A 128 7.50 -10.96 -2.84
N HIS A 129 6.64 -11.78 -3.40
CA HIS A 129 7.00 -13.02 -4.09
C HIS A 129 6.55 -12.95 -5.56
N PHE A 130 7.27 -13.66 -6.44
CA PHE A 130 6.86 -13.82 -7.83
C PHE A 130 5.84 -14.94 -7.98
N THR A 131 4.85 -14.70 -8.82
CA THR A 131 3.80 -15.65 -9.19
C THR A 131 3.60 -15.57 -10.69
N ASN A 132 3.48 -16.71 -11.35
CA ASN A 132 3.16 -16.82 -12.77
C ASN A 132 2.46 -18.18 -13.01
N ASP A 133 1.84 -18.33 -14.18
CA ASP A 133 1.15 -19.55 -14.62
C ASP A 133 1.98 -20.41 -15.59
N SER A 134 3.18 -19.96 -15.95
CA SER A 134 4.03 -20.59 -16.96
C SER A 134 4.92 -21.69 -16.37
N HIS A 135 5.74 -21.38 -15.37
CA HIS A 135 6.64 -22.34 -14.72
C HIS A 135 7.22 -21.83 -13.38
N PRO A 136 7.77 -22.72 -12.54
CA PRO A 136 8.49 -22.31 -11.34
C PRO A 136 9.69 -21.40 -11.65
N ILE A 137 9.90 -20.38 -10.83
CA ILE A 137 11.06 -19.49 -10.88
C ILE A 137 12.03 -19.90 -9.76
N ARG A 138 13.20 -20.43 -10.10
CA ARG A 138 14.23 -20.87 -9.15
C ARG A 138 15.54 -20.09 -9.29
N ARG A 139 15.79 -19.51 -10.47
CA ARG A 139 16.99 -18.75 -10.81
C ARG A 139 16.60 -17.55 -11.69
N PRO A 140 17.42 -16.49 -11.76
CA PRO A 140 17.11 -15.32 -12.58
C PRO A 140 16.82 -15.62 -14.07
N ILE A 141 17.43 -16.67 -14.64
CA ILE A 141 17.16 -17.08 -16.02
C ILE A 141 15.70 -17.52 -16.24
N ASP A 142 15.03 -17.99 -15.20
CA ASP A 142 13.62 -18.41 -15.26
C ASP A 142 12.67 -17.20 -15.35
N CYS A 143 13.17 -15.97 -15.19
CA CYS A 143 12.36 -14.75 -15.34
C CYS A 143 12.28 -14.25 -16.80
N GLN A 144 13.11 -14.80 -17.70
CA GLN A 144 13.32 -14.25 -19.03
C GLN A 144 12.03 -14.23 -19.86
N ASN A 145 11.70 -13.05 -20.38
CA ASN A 145 10.53 -12.77 -21.22
C ASN A 145 9.17 -12.99 -20.55
N LEU A 146 9.10 -13.36 -19.28
CA LEU A 146 7.84 -13.51 -18.57
C LEU A 146 7.18 -12.14 -18.37
N PRO A 147 5.88 -11.97 -18.69
CA PRO A 147 5.16 -10.76 -18.32
C PRO A 147 5.03 -10.67 -16.79
N ILE A 148 5.19 -9.47 -16.23
CA ILE A 148 4.95 -9.24 -14.80
C ILE A 148 4.25 -7.90 -14.56
N ARG A 149 3.18 -7.91 -13.77
CA ARG A 149 2.51 -6.68 -13.38
C ARG A 149 3.30 -5.94 -12.31
N THR A 150 3.43 -4.62 -12.44
CA THR A 150 4.08 -3.76 -11.44
C THR A 150 3.11 -2.75 -10.83
N LEU A 151 3.43 -2.24 -9.64
CA LEU A 151 2.78 -1.04 -9.10
C LEU A 151 3.18 0.20 -9.91
N LEU A 152 2.44 1.29 -9.70
CA LEU A 152 2.71 2.63 -10.24
C LEU A 152 3.93 3.26 -9.54
N ASN A 153 5.14 2.82 -9.88
CA ASN A 153 6.37 3.51 -9.54
C ASN A 153 7.43 3.31 -10.64
N GLU A 154 8.48 4.12 -10.61
CA GLU A 154 9.53 4.10 -11.64
C GLU A 154 10.56 2.99 -11.42
N LEU A 155 10.79 2.59 -10.16
CA LEU A 155 11.82 1.61 -9.82
C LEU A 155 11.42 0.16 -10.13
N HIS A 156 10.15 -0.23 -9.97
CA HIS A 156 9.75 -1.61 -10.20
C HIS A 156 9.93 -2.06 -11.66
N PRO A 157 9.50 -1.29 -12.69
CA PRO A 157 9.73 -1.68 -14.08
C PRO A 157 11.22 -1.85 -14.40
N ILE A 158 12.07 -0.93 -13.91
CA ILE A 158 13.53 -1.01 -14.09
C ILE A 158 14.06 -2.30 -13.47
N MET A 159 13.75 -2.53 -12.18
CA MET A 159 14.18 -3.72 -11.46
C MET A 159 13.77 -5.02 -12.17
N PHE A 160 12.50 -5.15 -12.54
CA PHE A 160 11.99 -6.38 -13.16
C PHE A 160 12.56 -6.59 -14.56
N LYS A 161 12.76 -5.52 -15.33
CA LYS A 161 13.46 -5.61 -16.62
C LYS A 161 14.91 -6.07 -16.44
N THR A 162 15.62 -5.60 -15.42
CA THR A 162 16.97 -6.06 -15.09
C THR A 162 17.01 -7.55 -14.73
N LEU A 163 15.94 -8.07 -14.12
CA LEU A 163 15.78 -9.51 -13.85
C LEU A 163 15.36 -10.33 -15.07
N GLY A 164 15.02 -9.71 -16.20
CA GLY A 164 14.63 -10.38 -17.44
C GLY A 164 13.12 -10.43 -17.72
N PHE A 165 12.29 -9.92 -16.80
CA PHE A 165 10.84 -9.85 -17.02
C PHE A 165 10.47 -8.79 -18.06
N LYS A 166 9.24 -8.90 -18.59
CA LYS A 166 8.53 -7.87 -19.36
C LYS A 166 7.52 -7.17 -18.44
N PRO A 167 7.89 -6.06 -17.77
CA PRO A 167 6.99 -5.38 -16.85
C PRO A 167 5.82 -4.72 -17.58
N VAL A 168 4.63 -4.83 -16.99
CA VAL A 168 3.40 -4.14 -17.40
C VAL A 168 2.86 -3.36 -16.20
N THR A 169 2.88 -2.03 -16.29
CA THR A 169 2.43 -1.15 -15.20
C THR A 169 0.92 -1.00 -15.26
N LEU A 170 0.20 -1.55 -14.29
CA LEU A 170 -1.27 -1.52 -14.22
C LEU A 170 -1.75 -1.33 -12.79
N GLN A 171 -2.94 -0.75 -12.61
CA GLN A 171 -3.61 -0.81 -11.31
C GLN A 171 -4.04 -2.25 -10.99
N VAL A 172 -4.27 -2.54 -9.70
CA VAL A 172 -4.54 -3.92 -9.27
C VAL A 172 -5.91 -4.40 -9.74
N ASP A 173 -6.91 -3.52 -9.82
CA ASP A 173 -8.25 -3.84 -10.30
C ASP A 173 -8.26 -4.12 -11.81
N GLU A 174 -7.51 -3.35 -12.61
CA GLU A 174 -7.29 -3.62 -14.03
C GLU A 174 -6.59 -4.97 -14.25
N PHE A 175 -5.54 -5.23 -13.47
CA PHE A 175 -4.81 -6.50 -13.52
C PHE A 175 -5.71 -7.69 -13.19
N LEU A 176 -6.53 -7.59 -12.14
CA LEU A 176 -7.48 -8.65 -11.78
C LEU A 176 -8.54 -8.89 -12.85
N LYS A 177 -8.96 -7.85 -13.59
CA LYS A 177 -9.86 -7.99 -14.74
C LYS A 177 -9.16 -8.71 -15.89
N GLN A 178 -7.91 -8.36 -16.21
CA GLN A 178 -7.13 -9.05 -17.24
C GLN A 178 -6.91 -10.52 -16.90
N LEU A 179 -6.49 -10.84 -15.68
CA LEU A 179 -6.31 -12.24 -15.25
C LEU A 179 -7.58 -13.09 -15.36
N LYS A 180 -8.76 -12.49 -15.14
CA LYS A 180 -10.04 -13.19 -15.29
C LYS A 180 -10.46 -13.38 -16.75
N ALA A 181 -9.97 -12.54 -17.65
CA ALA A 181 -10.30 -12.60 -19.07
C ALA A 181 -9.48 -13.65 -19.84
N GLY A 182 -8.37 -14.12 -19.26
CA GLY A 182 -7.37 -14.96 -19.93
C GLY A 182 -6.37 -14.13 -20.73
#